data_AF-A0A2V7KHL3-F1
#
_entry.id   AF-A0A2V7KHL3-F1
#
_cell.length_a   1.000
_cell.length_b   1.000
_cell.length_c   1.000
_cell.angle_alpha   90.00
_cell.angle_beta   90.00
_cell.angle_gamma   90.00
#
_symmetry.space_group_name_H-M   'P 1'
#
loop_
_entity.id
_entity.type
_entity.pdbx_description
1 polymer ?
#
loop_
_entity_poly.entity_id
_entity_poly.type
_entity_poly.pdbx_seq_one_letter_code
_entity_poly.pdbx_strand_id
1 'polypeptide(L)'
;MSRSLWLLIVLGTSGTVANAQRCVRAQQINDTSQVLGLLKRIFARDSAEADNARRQVRSLDSTAIPTLVAVLCAPAKTAPTYVQISAGGQLAGLGRSGLHALVQAIADSDSTLASNALSAVAMLEYSDRGIDPTSELLRLLSDPRPRVRENGVQSIRLDGSDRQAAIAAMTKALSDANSRVREAAAERLSDLVGDNRPLIPDLIHALRDSVAAVRHAAAGALGRTQSWDTLAVSALSAALLEDRDLDVRQAAARALGELGAAATPGVGALVTSLGNWDESLRAEIVASLGHIGADSIGEARTPILAALATALVDRDSSVRELAARALREIGVPAAAHDITALRNRDPQVRVMAIQALGEQPLSPQAIDALVTLLRDPDEDVRAEAVGALGGFGPTVEPRMRTLVASRDGSLRRSAGKVLDYLKQVDRLPIADRCFDLALAPWSPNLGLQEDTIFSTPPMTVRFTRIKNSWFASDDELSFRVAPANGARISVHGPGFWTPVAGKDSVSIVWSTGFSGLTMKLAVAADALRGEAETFWDFPRPHQTSQVTGLRVPCK
;
A
#
# COMPACT_ATOMS: atom_id res chain seq x y z
N MET A 1 -24.14 27.44 63.91
CA MET A 1 -24.51 27.42 62.48
C MET A 1 -23.26 27.81 61.70
N SER A 2 -22.71 27.08 60.73
CA SER A 2 -23.04 25.78 60.15
C SER A 2 -21.73 25.07 59.75
N ARG A 3 -21.72 23.74 59.88
CA ARG A 3 -20.65 22.80 59.51
C ARG A 3 -20.54 22.56 57.99
N SER A 4 -20.88 23.54 57.16
CA SER A 4 -21.23 23.28 55.75
C SER A 4 -20.21 23.74 54.70
N LEU A 5 -18.98 24.13 55.08
CA LEU A 5 -18.01 24.70 54.12
C LEU A 5 -16.75 23.87 53.84
N TRP A 6 -16.59 22.68 54.44
CA TRP A 6 -15.38 21.84 54.25
C TRP A 6 -15.58 20.59 53.38
N LEU A 7 -16.71 20.48 52.67
CA LEU A 7 -17.08 19.27 51.91
C LEU A 7 -17.05 19.40 50.39
N LEU A 8 -16.47 20.48 49.83
CA LEU A 8 -16.49 20.75 48.37
C LEU A 8 -15.13 20.92 47.68
N ILE A 9 -14.02 20.41 48.27
CA ILE A 9 -12.68 20.42 47.61
C ILE A 9 -12.06 19.01 47.48
N VAL A 10 -12.80 17.92 47.74
CA VAL A 10 -12.22 16.55 47.74
C VAL A 10 -12.68 15.66 46.55
N LEU A 11 -13.57 16.11 45.67
CA LEU A 11 -14.08 15.26 44.57
C LEU A 11 -13.36 15.43 43.21
N GLY A 12 -12.23 16.15 43.16
CA GLY A 12 -11.44 16.32 41.93
C GLY A 12 -10.04 15.71 41.93
N THR A 13 -9.54 15.24 43.09
CA THR A 13 -8.12 14.86 43.28
C THR A 13 -7.91 13.39 43.69
N SER A 14 -8.99 12.63 43.92
CA SER A 14 -8.91 11.26 44.43
C SER A 14 -8.29 10.27 43.43
N GLY A 15 -8.45 10.48 42.12
CA GLY A 15 -7.81 9.65 41.09
C GLY A 15 -6.31 9.93 40.93
N THR A 16 -5.90 11.21 40.88
CA THR A 16 -4.50 11.61 40.70
C THR A 16 -3.64 11.28 41.92
N VAL A 17 -4.17 11.45 43.13
CA VAL A 17 -3.43 11.15 44.36
C VAL A 17 -3.27 9.63 44.55
N ALA A 18 -4.29 8.83 44.22
CA ALA A 18 -4.19 7.38 44.30
C ALA A 18 -3.26 6.78 43.25
N ASN A 19 -3.24 7.31 42.02
CA ASN A 19 -2.36 6.82 40.94
C ASN A 19 -0.90 7.30 41.11
N ALA A 20 -0.69 8.57 41.49
CA ALA A 20 0.64 9.06 41.86
C ALA A 20 1.20 8.28 43.06
N GLN A 21 0.38 7.96 44.07
CA GLN A 21 0.82 7.11 45.18
C GLN A 21 1.14 5.66 44.76
N ARG A 22 0.47 5.11 43.73
CA ARG A 22 0.79 3.78 43.18
C ARG A 22 2.15 3.78 42.50
N CYS A 23 2.45 4.73 41.63
CA CYS A 23 3.77 4.79 41.00
C CYS A 23 4.88 5.26 41.98
N VAL A 24 4.57 6.10 42.98
CA VAL A 24 5.54 6.46 44.03
C VAL A 24 5.90 5.26 44.91
N ARG A 25 4.93 4.41 45.27
CA ARG A 25 5.20 3.11 45.92
C ARG A 25 5.89 2.13 44.96
N ALA A 26 5.62 2.21 43.66
CA ALA A 26 6.29 1.42 42.63
C ALA A 26 7.75 1.80 42.40
N GLN A 27 8.13 3.06 42.58
CA GLN A 27 9.54 3.49 42.54
C GLN A 27 10.38 2.87 43.66
N GLN A 28 9.73 2.28 44.66
CA GLN A 28 10.38 1.48 45.71
C GLN A 28 10.55 0.00 45.33
N ILE A 29 10.14 -0.41 44.11
CA ILE A 29 10.40 -1.76 43.61
C ILE A 29 11.90 -1.95 43.43
N ASN A 30 12.46 -2.93 44.13
CA ASN A 30 13.85 -3.28 44.02
C ASN A 30 14.07 -4.34 42.94
N ASP A 31 15.31 -4.47 42.45
CA ASP A 31 15.70 -5.48 41.45
C ASP A 31 15.49 -6.92 41.93
N THR A 32 15.30 -7.12 43.24
CA THR A 32 15.00 -8.42 43.85
C THR A 32 13.52 -8.77 43.84
N SER A 33 12.64 -7.90 43.34
CA SER A 33 11.21 -8.20 43.17
C SER A 33 11.05 -9.45 42.31
N GLN A 34 10.35 -10.45 42.84
CA GLN A 34 10.17 -11.75 42.17
C GLN A 34 9.55 -11.58 40.78
N VAL A 35 8.52 -10.74 40.65
CA VAL A 35 7.84 -10.48 39.37
C VAL A 35 8.78 -9.75 38.39
N LEU A 36 9.53 -8.74 38.85
CA LEU A 36 10.49 -8.03 37.99
C LEU A 36 11.60 -8.97 37.49
N GLY A 37 12.17 -9.78 38.39
CA GLY A 37 13.17 -10.78 38.04
C GLY A 37 12.64 -11.82 37.05
N LEU A 38 11.37 -12.24 37.21
CA LEU A 38 10.72 -13.14 36.26
C LEU A 38 10.56 -12.51 34.87
N LEU A 39 10.07 -11.27 34.80
CA LEU A 39 9.90 -10.58 33.53
C LEU A 39 11.24 -10.32 32.82
N LYS A 40 12.32 -10.02 33.56
CA LYS A 40 13.67 -9.91 33.00
C LYS A 40 14.15 -11.23 32.38
N ARG A 41 13.88 -12.36 33.06
CA ARG A 41 14.29 -13.70 32.61
C ARG A 41 13.55 -14.21 31.37
N ILE A 42 12.36 -13.69 31.03
CA ILE A 42 11.67 -14.02 29.77
C ILE A 42 12.56 -13.77 28.54
N PHE A 43 13.50 -12.83 28.67
CA PHE A 43 14.43 -12.39 27.64
C PHE A 43 15.89 -12.80 27.94
N ALA A 44 16.09 -13.79 28.82
CA ALA A 44 17.41 -14.37 29.06
C ALA A 44 17.97 -15.01 27.79
N ARG A 45 19.30 -15.02 27.65
CA ARG A 45 19.97 -15.70 26.53
C ARG A 45 19.82 -17.22 26.60
N ASP A 46 19.68 -17.76 27.80
CA ASP A 46 19.40 -19.18 28.02
C ASP A 46 17.92 -19.46 27.73
N SER A 47 17.65 -20.31 26.74
CA SER A 47 16.29 -20.66 26.31
C SER A 47 15.50 -21.43 27.37
N ALA A 48 16.15 -22.29 28.15
CA ALA A 48 15.49 -23.07 29.19
C ALA A 48 15.08 -22.18 30.37
N GLU A 49 15.94 -21.21 30.73
CA GLU A 49 15.62 -20.19 31.72
C GLU A 49 14.46 -19.30 31.25
N ALA A 50 14.51 -18.83 30.00
CA ALA A 50 13.46 -18.01 29.41
C ALA A 50 12.11 -18.73 29.36
N ASP A 51 12.09 -20.00 28.96
CA ASP A 51 10.87 -20.80 28.90
C ASP A 51 10.30 -21.10 30.29
N ASN A 52 11.16 -21.34 31.29
CA ASN A 52 10.74 -21.48 32.67
C ASN A 52 10.12 -20.18 33.21
N ALA A 53 10.75 -19.04 32.94
CA ALA A 53 10.21 -17.74 33.32
C ALA A 53 8.86 -17.47 32.65
N ARG A 54 8.71 -17.78 31.35
CA ARG A 54 7.43 -17.67 30.63
C ARG A 54 6.34 -18.54 31.25
N ARG A 55 6.65 -19.77 31.68
CA ARG A 55 5.69 -20.65 32.39
C ARG A 55 5.24 -20.06 33.72
N GLN A 56 6.19 -19.55 34.53
CA GLN A 56 5.88 -18.94 35.83
C GLN A 56 5.08 -17.65 35.68
N VAL A 57 5.38 -16.87 34.64
CA VAL A 57 4.64 -15.65 34.34
C VAL A 57 3.20 -15.96 33.88
N ARG A 58 2.97 -17.04 33.14
CA ARG A 58 1.62 -17.53 32.82
C ARG A 58 0.81 -17.97 34.04
N SER A 59 1.46 -18.29 35.16
CA SER A 59 0.78 -18.65 36.42
C SER A 59 0.48 -17.47 37.34
N LEU A 60 0.81 -16.23 36.94
CA LEU A 60 0.45 -15.05 37.73
C LEU A 60 -1.08 -14.90 37.80
N ASP A 61 -1.58 -14.51 38.96
CA ASP A 61 -2.99 -14.21 39.19
C ASP A 61 -3.20 -12.72 39.52
N SER A 62 -4.43 -12.34 39.87
CA SER A 62 -4.79 -10.96 40.18
C SER A 62 -4.03 -10.34 41.36
N THR A 63 -3.40 -11.15 42.21
CA THR A 63 -2.55 -10.65 43.31
C THR A 63 -1.27 -9.99 42.80
N ALA A 64 -0.85 -10.30 41.57
CA ALA A 64 0.33 -9.72 40.94
C ALA A 64 0.09 -8.32 40.35
N ILE A 65 -1.17 -7.86 40.25
CA ILE A 65 -1.54 -6.57 39.62
C ILE A 65 -0.74 -5.40 40.21
N PRO A 66 -0.64 -5.19 41.55
CA PRO A 66 0.10 -4.06 42.10
C PRO A 66 1.57 -4.06 41.68
N THR A 67 2.20 -5.24 41.66
CA THR A 67 3.61 -5.40 41.29
C THR A 67 3.82 -5.19 39.79
N LEU A 68 2.90 -5.68 38.94
CA LEU A 68 2.96 -5.46 37.50
C LEU A 68 2.76 -3.99 37.12
N VAL A 69 1.80 -3.30 37.75
CA VAL A 69 1.66 -1.84 37.64
C VAL A 69 2.95 -1.16 38.09
N ALA A 70 3.57 -1.66 39.16
CA ALA A 70 4.81 -1.09 39.64
C ALA A 70 5.98 -1.25 38.66
N VAL A 71 6.10 -2.40 38.01
CA VAL A 71 7.09 -2.62 36.94
C VAL A 71 6.80 -1.70 35.75
N LEU A 72 5.54 -1.49 35.39
CA LEU A 72 5.12 -0.60 34.31
C LEU A 72 5.53 0.88 34.57
N CYS A 73 5.48 1.33 35.84
CA CYS A 73 5.92 2.66 36.27
C CYS A 73 7.44 2.78 36.52
N ALA A 74 8.19 1.68 36.59
CA ALA A 74 9.56 1.70 37.11
C ALA A 74 10.52 2.46 36.16
N PRO A 75 11.56 3.17 36.66
CA PRO A 75 12.54 3.82 35.79
C PRO A 75 13.22 2.84 34.83
N ALA A 76 13.60 3.29 33.63
CA ALA A 76 14.24 2.45 32.61
C ALA A 76 15.51 1.72 33.09
N LYS A 77 16.23 2.29 34.06
CA LYS A 77 17.39 1.66 34.70
C LYS A 77 17.03 0.43 35.52
N THR A 78 15.85 0.43 36.15
CA THR A 78 15.32 -0.67 36.97
C THR A 78 14.58 -1.68 36.09
N ALA A 79 13.71 -1.20 35.20
CA ALA A 79 12.97 -2.03 34.25
C ALA A 79 13.14 -1.44 32.83
N PRO A 80 13.90 -2.09 31.94
CA PRO A 80 13.99 -1.68 30.54
C PRO A 80 12.63 -1.67 29.85
N THR A 81 12.47 -0.88 28.79
CA THR A 81 11.18 -0.68 28.09
C THR A 81 10.49 -1.99 27.66
N TYR A 82 11.26 -2.97 27.16
CA TYR A 82 10.69 -4.28 26.79
C TYR A 82 10.13 -5.05 28.00
N VAL A 83 10.70 -4.87 29.20
CA VAL A 83 10.20 -5.45 30.45
C VAL A 83 8.93 -4.72 30.91
N GLN A 84 8.89 -3.39 30.78
CA GLN A 84 7.71 -2.58 31.08
C GLN A 84 6.53 -2.98 30.19
N ILE A 85 6.75 -3.08 28.87
CA ILE A 85 5.73 -3.53 27.90
C ILE A 85 5.28 -4.97 28.22
N SER A 86 6.21 -5.86 28.57
CA SER A 86 5.89 -7.23 28.99
C SER A 86 4.99 -7.25 30.24
N ALA A 87 5.25 -6.38 31.24
CA ALA A 87 4.40 -6.24 32.41
C ALA A 87 2.97 -5.80 32.04
N GLY A 88 2.85 -4.87 31.09
CA GLY A 88 1.56 -4.45 30.54
C GLY A 88 0.82 -5.60 29.86
N GLY A 89 1.51 -6.40 29.04
CA GLY A 89 0.93 -7.60 28.43
C GLY A 89 0.45 -8.63 29.46
N GLN A 90 1.18 -8.78 30.57
CA GLN A 90 0.73 -9.64 31.68
C GLN A 90 -0.49 -9.08 32.39
N LEU A 91 -0.57 -7.76 32.62
CA LEU A 91 -1.78 -7.14 33.19
C LEU A 91 -3.01 -7.42 32.34
N ALA A 92 -2.92 -7.30 31.02
CA ALA A 92 -4.02 -7.67 30.14
C ALA A 92 -4.39 -9.16 30.26
N GLY A 93 -3.38 -9.99 30.50
CA GLY A 93 -3.52 -11.41 30.81
C GLY A 93 -4.24 -11.73 32.14
N LEU A 94 -4.59 -10.75 32.98
CA LEU A 94 -5.27 -10.96 34.26
C LEU A 94 -6.78 -10.66 34.22
N GLY A 95 -7.35 -10.56 33.02
CA GLY A 95 -8.79 -10.34 32.84
C GLY A 95 -9.23 -8.93 33.23
N ARG A 96 -10.49 -8.76 33.66
CA ARG A 96 -11.10 -7.43 33.90
C ARG A 96 -10.31 -6.56 34.88
N SER A 97 -9.82 -7.13 35.98
CA SER A 97 -9.08 -6.35 37.00
C SER A 97 -7.75 -5.83 36.46
N GLY A 98 -7.05 -6.62 35.64
CA GLY A 98 -5.81 -6.21 35.01
C GLY A 98 -6.02 -5.20 33.89
N LEU A 99 -7.07 -5.36 33.08
CA LEU A 99 -7.48 -4.36 32.09
C LEU A 99 -7.88 -3.03 32.75
N HIS A 100 -8.64 -3.06 33.85
CA HIS A 100 -8.95 -1.86 34.62
C HIS A 100 -7.68 -1.15 35.11
N ALA A 101 -6.68 -1.90 35.58
CA ALA A 101 -5.39 -1.33 35.97
C ALA A 101 -4.64 -0.68 34.79
N LEU A 102 -4.71 -1.28 33.59
CA LEU A 102 -4.15 -0.68 32.37
C LEU A 102 -4.87 0.60 31.97
N VAL A 103 -6.20 0.62 32.00
CA VAL A 103 -6.99 1.83 31.69
C VAL A 103 -6.64 2.97 32.66
N GLN A 104 -6.44 2.67 33.95
CA GLN A 104 -5.99 3.65 34.93
C GLN A 104 -4.57 4.16 34.65
N ALA A 105 -3.67 3.31 34.14
CA ALA A 105 -2.34 3.70 33.73
C ALA A 105 -2.35 4.60 32.47
N ILE A 106 -3.26 4.35 31.52
CA ILE A 106 -3.49 5.20 30.35
C ILE A 106 -4.03 6.58 30.77
N ALA A 107 -4.87 6.61 31.81
CA ALA A 107 -5.43 7.84 32.38
C ALA A 107 -4.45 8.67 33.23
N ASP A 108 -3.20 8.23 33.34
CA ASP A 108 -2.17 8.94 34.08
C ASP A 108 -1.61 10.13 33.27
N SER A 109 -1.15 11.15 33.99
CA SER A 109 -0.53 12.34 33.41
C SER A 109 0.95 12.13 33.00
N ASP A 110 1.61 11.09 33.54
CA ASP A 110 2.97 10.71 33.15
C ASP A 110 2.98 10.07 31.76
N SER A 111 3.71 10.70 30.83
CA SER A 111 3.77 10.27 29.42
C SER A 111 4.43 8.91 29.22
N THR A 112 5.35 8.49 30.10
CA THR A 112 6.05 7.20 29.95
C THR A 112 5.16 6.06 30.40
N LEU A 113 4.46 6.22 31.53
CA LEU A 113 3.49 5.23 32.00
C LEU A 113 2.36 5.05 30.98
N ALA A 114 1.77 6.16 30.53
CA ALA A 114 0.69 6.12 29.55
C ALA A 114 1.15 5.47 28.23
N SER A 115 2.34 5.82 27.71
CA SER A 115 2.88 5.24 26.47
C SER A 115 3.12 3.72 26.57
N ASN A 116 3.67 3.25 27.70
CA ASN A 116 3.86 1.82 27.94
C ASN A 116 2.52 1.08 28.05
N ALA A 117 1.53 1.69 28.72
CA ALA A 117 0.20 1.12 28.85
C ALA A 117 -0.55 1.10 27.52
N LEU A 118 -0.43 2.15 26.70
CA LEU A 118 -0.96 2.22 25.33
C LEU A 118 -0.37 1.12 24.46
N SER A 119 0.95 0.95 24.48
CA SER A 119 1.64 -0.10 23.72
C SER A 119 1.16 -1.49 24.14
N ALA A 120 1.02 -1.72 25.45
CA ALA A 120 0.51 -2.98 25.96
C ALA A 120 -0.92 -3.28 25.49
N VAL A 121 -1.81 -2.27 25.49
CA VAL A 121 -3.20 -2.38 25.01
C VAL A 121 -3.29 -2.59 23.50
N ALA A 122 -2.38 -1.98 22.72
CA ALA A 122 -2.31 -2.16 21.27
C ALA A 122 -1.84 -3.57 20.86
N MET A 123 -0.95 -4.19 21.65
CA MET A 123 -0.45 -5.55 21.42
C MET A 123 -1.43 -6.66 21.82
N LEU A 124 -2.62 -6.33 22.30
CA LEU A 124 -3.62 -7.31 22.70
C LEU A 124 -4.38 -7.86 21.50
N GLU A 125 -4.22 -9.15 21.26
CA GLU A 125 -5.15 -9.96 20.48
C GLU A 125 -6.39 -10.26 21.34
N TYR A 126 -7.36 -9.34 21.35
CA TYR A 126 -8.60 -9.44 22.16
C TYR A 126 -9.44 -10.70 21.86
N SER A 127 -9.17 -11.37 20.74
CA SER A 127 -9.88 -12.56 20.25
C SER A 127 -9.77 -13.76 21.19
N ASP A 128 -8.70 -13.89 21.98
CA ASP A 128 -8.45 -15.13 22.75
C ASP A 128 -9.18 -15.18 24.10
N ARG A 129 -9.74 -14.05 24.58
CA ARG A 129 -10.29 -13.96 25.96
C ARG A 129 -11.64 -13.24 26.11
N GLY A 130 -12.17 -12.63 25.05
CA GLY A 130 -13.53 -12.08 25.05
C GLY A 130 -13.77 -10.89 26.01
N ILE A 131 -12.73 -10.17 26.42
CA ILE A 131 -12.87 -8.95 27.23
C ILE A 131 -12.41 -7.75 26.42
N ASP A 132 -13.36 -6.93 25.99
CA ASP A 132 -13.16 -5.70 25.24
C ASP A 132 -13.14 -4.48 26.20
N PRO A 133 -12.01 -3.75 26.35
CA PRO A 133 -11.91 -2.60 27.22
C PRO A 133 -12.53 -1.32 26.61
N THR A 134 -13.09 -1.39 25.40
CA THR A 134 -13.61 -0.22 24.66
C THR A 134 -14.56 0.62 25.51
N SER A 135 -15.52 0.01 26.20
CA SER A 135 -16.44 0.73 27.09
C SER A 135 -15.75 1.51 28.22
N GLU A 136 -14.68 0.97 28.80
CA GLU A 136 -13.93 1.62 29.88
C GLU A 136 -13.00 2.71 29.31
N LEU A 137 -12.41 2.48 28.13
CA LEU A 137 -11.57 3.45 27.42
C LEU A 137 -12.38 4.65 26.91
N LEU A 138 -13.62 4.44 26.47
CA LEU A 138 -14.53 5.52 26.06
C LEU A 138 -14.76 6.56 27.17
N ARG A 139 -14.65 6.16 28.44
CA ARG A 139 -14.79 7.07 29.58
C ARG A 139 -13.65 8.09 29.66
N LEU A 140 -12.46 7.75 29.14
CA LEU A 140 -11.30 8.63 29.11
C LEU A 140 -11.54 9.87 28.25
N LEU A 141 -12.42 9.79 27.26
CA LEU A 141 -12.78 10.91 26.38
C LEU A 141 -13.58 12.01 27.09
N SER A 142 -14.04 11.78 28.32
CA SER A 142 -14.69 12.78 29.17
C SER A 142 -13.76 13.37 30.24
N ASP A 143 -12.48 12.98 30.29
CA ASP A 143 -11.54 13.49 31.28
C ASP A 143 -11.23 14.99 31.04
N PRO A 144 -11.17 15.82 32.08
CA PRO A 144 -10.84 17.24 31.93
C PRO A 144 -9.45 17.48 31.31
N ARG A 145 -8.51 16.53 31.45
CA ARG A 145 -7.14 16.65 30.97
C ARG A 145 -7.05 16.24 29.50
N PRO A 146 -6.59 17.12 28.59
CA PRO A 146 -6.50 16.82 27.16
C PRO A 146 -5.64 15.60 26.84
N ARG A 147 -4.52 15.41 27.54
CA ARG A 147 -3.64 14.25 27.36
C ARG A 147 -4.35 12.93 27.63
N VAL A 148 -5.24 12.87 28.61
CA VAL A 148 -5.98 11.63 28.92
C VAL A 148 -7.02 11.34 27.83
N ARG A 149 -7.66 12.38 27.30
CA ARG A 149 -8.57 12.24 26.16
C ARG A 149 -7.82 11.77 24.90
N GLU A 150 -6.66 12.36 24.62
CA GLU A 150 -5.75 11.95 23.52
C GLU A 150 -5.34 10.48 23.65
N ASN A 151 -4.89 10.07 24.84
CA ASN A 151 -4.59 8.66 25.13
C ASN A 151 -5.81 7.75 24.90
N GLY A 152 -6.99 8.20 25.33
CA GLY A 152 -8.27 7.53 25.07
C GLY A 152 -8.48 7.29 23.58
N VAL A 153 -8.39 8.35 22.76
CA VAL A 153 -8.50 8.29 21.30
C VAL A 153 -7.51 7.28 20.70
N GLN A 154 -6.23 7.34 21.09
CA GLN A 154 -5.18 6.46 20.58
C GLN A 154 -5.38 4.99 20.96
N SER A 155 -5.97 4.73 22.13
CA SER A 155 -6.14 3.38 22.68
C SER A 155 -7.34 2.61 22.14
N ILE A 156 -8.39 3.32 21.71
CA ILE A 156 -9.67 2.70 21.34
C ILE A 156 -9.57 2.07 19.95
N ARG A 157 -9.91 0.78 19.86
CA ARG A 157 -9.98 0.05 18.59
C ARG A 157 -11.28 0.34 17.84
N LEU A 158 -11.19 0.43 16.52
CA LEU A 158 -12.34 0.68 15.63
C LEU A 158 -12.83 -0.58 14.90
N ASP A 159 -12.31 -1.75 15.27
CA ASP A 159 -12.67 -3.08 14.77
C ASP A 159 -13.19 -4.01 15.88
N GLY A 160 -13.37 -3.49 17.09
CA GLY A 160 -13.86 -4.21 18.27
C GLY A 160 -15.39 -4.38 18.32
N SER A 161 -15.87 -5.00 19.40
CA SER A 161 -17.29 -5.33 19.58
C SER A 161 -18.20 -4.10 19.70
N ASP A 162 -17.66 -2.99 20.20
CA ASP A 162 -18.34 -1.70 20.36
C ASP A 162 -17.99 -0.69 19.24
N ARG A 163 -17.65 -1.16 18.03
CA ARG A 163 -17.20 -0.33 16.88
C ARG A 163 -18.03 0.94 16.67
N GLN A 164 -19.37 0.84 16.69
CA GLN A 164 -20.22 1.99 16.41
C GLN A 164 -20.11 3.08 17.49
N ALA A 165 -20.01 2.69 18.76
CA ALA A 165 -19.81 3.62 19.86
C ALA A 165 -18.41 4.25 19.80
N ALA A 166 -17.40 3.46 19.44
CA ALA A 166 -16.04 3.95 19.22
C ALA A 166 -15.99 5.02 18.10
N ILE A 167 -16.59 4.73 16.94
CA ILE A 167 -16.67 5.68 15.81
C ILE A 167 -17.38 6.97 16.25
N ALA A 168 -18.57 6.86 16.85
CA ALA A 168 -19.32 8.04 17.30
C ALA A 168 -18.52 8.90 18.31
N ALA A 169 -17.72 8.27 19.15
CA ALA A 169 -16.88 8.98 20.11
C ALA A 169 -15.69 9.68 19.44
N MET A 170 -15.06 9.05 18.43
CA MET A 170 -14.02 9.68 17.61
C MET A 170 -14.59 10.87 16.81
N THR A 171 -15.77 10.71 16.21
CA THR A 171 -16.47 11.79 15.50
C THR A 171 -16.70 12.99 16.42
N LYS A 172 -17.16 12.75 17.66
CA LYS A 172 -17.29 13.81 18.66
C LYS A 172 -15.95 14.45 19.02
N ALA A 173 -14.88 13.66 19.11
CA ALA A 173 -13.53 14.14 19.46
C ALA A 173 -12.91 15.03 18.37
N LEU A 174 -13.40 14.99 17.12
CA LEU A 174 -13.03 15.97 16.07
C LEU A 174 -13.36 17.41 16.45
N SER A 175 -14.26 17.65 17.42
CA SER A 175 -14.62 18.97 17.92
C SER A 175 -14.03 19.28 19.31
N ASP A 176 -13.02 18.54 19.76
CA ASP A 176 -12.38 18.77 21.06
C ASP A 176 -11.69 20.15 21.13
N ALA A 177 -11.71 20.78 22.31
CA ALA A 177 -11.05 22.06 22.53
C ALA A 177 -9.52 22.00 22.29
N ASN A 178 -8.90 20.84 22.50
CA ASN A 178 -7.47 20.63 22.30
C ASN A 178 -7.17 20.03 20.91
N SER A 179 -6.25 20.66 20.18
CA SER A 179 -5.93 20.26 18.81
C SER A 179 -5.32 18.86 18.69
N ARG A 180 -4.56 18.38 19.68
CA ARG A 180 -3.98 17.03 19.64
C ARG A 180 -5.04 15.94 19.73
N VAL A 181 -6.10 16.20 20.50
CA VAL A 181 -7.24 15.29 20.58
C VAL A 181 -7.99 15.25 19.25
N ARG A 182 -8.19 16.41 18.61
CA ARG A 182 -8.82 16.49 17.28
C ARG A 182 -8.00 15.81 16.20
N GLU A 183 -6.69 16.03 16.19
CA GLU A 183 -5.72 15.41 15.28
C GLU A 183 -5.74 13.89 15.43
N ALA A 184 -5.54 13.39 16.65
CA ALA A 184 -5.60 11.96 16.92
C ALA A 184 -6.95 11.35 16.52
N ALA A 185 -8.05 12.08 16.70
CA ALA A 185 -9.37 11.60 16.30
C ALA A 185 -9.49 11.46 14.78
N ALA A 186 -9.02 12.45 14.02
CA ALA A 186 -8.99 12.39 12.56
C ALA A 186 -8.08 11.27 12.04
N GLU A 187 -6.89 11.10 12.64
CA GLU A 187 -5.97 10.01 12.31
C GLU A 187 -6.63 8.64 12.55
N ARG A 188 -7.26 8.44 13.70
CA ARG A 188 -7.95 7.18 14.01
C ARG A 188 -9.09 6.90 13.05
N LEU A 189 -9.87 7.91 12.68
CA LEU A 189 -10.94 7.76 11.69
C LEU A 189 -10.40 7.41 10.29
N SER A 190 -9.15 7.77 9.97
CA SER A 190 -8.50 7.36 8.72
C SER A 190 -8.17 5.86 8.66
N ASP A 191 -8.09 5.16 9.79
CA ASP A 191 -7.82 3.71 9.84
C ASP A 191 -9.08 2.87 9.54
N LEU A 192 -10.25 3.51 9.42
CA LEU A 192 -11.50 2.80 9.20
C LEU A 192 -11.54 2.17 7.81
N VAL A 193 -11.78 0.86 7.79
CA VAL A 193 -12.10 0.10 6.57
C VAL A 193 -13.62 -0.01 6.43
N GLY A 194 -14.13 0.20 5.21
CA GLY A 194 -15.55 0.06 4.85
C GLY A 194 -16.28 1.39 4.60
N ASP A 195 -17.61 1.36 4.58
CA ASP A 195 -18.44 2.53 4.28
C ASP A 195 -18.44 3.55 5.44
N ASN A 196 -17.71 4.63 5.24
CA ASN A 196 -17.55 5.73 6.20
C ASN A 196 -18.24 7.02 5.75
N ARG A 197 -19.15 6.95 4.77
CA ARG A 197 -19.91 8.10 4.27
C ARG A 197 -20.55 9.00 5.34
N PRO A 198 -21.12 8.45 6.43
CA PRO A 198 -21.71 9.28 7.48
C PRO A 198 -20.72 10.25 8.15
N LEU A 199 -19.40 10.02 8.04
CA LEU A 199 -18.35 10.85 8.63
C LEU A 199 -17.97 12.06 7.77
N ILE A 200 -18.38 12.10 6.50
CA ILE A 200 -17.95 13.11 5.54
C ILE A 200 -18.23 14.54 6.03
N PRO A 201 -19.42 14.88 6.57
CA PRO A 201 -19.67 16.24 7.06
C PRO A 201 -18.72 16.67 8.19
N ASP A 202 -18.44 15.78 9.15
CA ASP A 202 -17.56 16.06 10.28
C ASP A 202 -16.10 16.17 9.84
N LEU A 203 -15.66 15.32 8.90
CA LEU A 203 -14.32 15.39 8.33
C LEU A 203 -14.11 16.64 7.46
N ILE A 204 -15.13 17.09 6.71
CA ILE A 204 -15.10 18.37 5.98
C ILE A 204 -14.98 19.54 6.95
N HIS A 205 -15.64 19.46 8.12
CA HIS A 205 -15.47 20.47 9.17
C HIS A 205 -14.05 20.47 9.72
N ALA A 206 -13.48 19.29 10.03
CA ALA A 206 -12.10 19.14 10.49
C ALA A 206 -11.05 19.59 9.44
N LEU A 207 -11.36 19.46 8.16
CA LEU A 207 -10.52 19.99 7.06
C LEU A 207 -10.41 21.52 7.06
N ARG A 208 -11.23 22.23 7.85
CA ARG A 208 -11.17 23.69 8.03
C ARG A 208 -10.58 24.10 9.38
N ASP A 209 -9.95 23.18 10.10
CA ASP A 209 -9.38 23.46 11.42
C ASP A 209 -8.27 24.51 11.39
N SER A 210 -8.17 25.30 12.46
CA SER A 210 -7.08 26.24 12.71
C SER A 210 -5.66 25.63 12.61
N VAL A 211 -5.51 24.35 12.97
CA VAL A 211 -4.24 23.62 13.08
C VAL A 211 -4.02 22.76 11.84
N ALA A 212 -2.86 22.89 11.20
CA ALA A 212 -2.54 22.19 9.95
C ALA A 212 -2.55 20.66 10.10
N ALA A 213 -2.02 20.13 11.21
CA ALA A 213 -2.00 18.69 11.47
C ALA A 213 -3.42 18.07 11.49
N VAL A 214 -4.40 18.77 12.06
CA VAL A 214 -5.81 18.34 12.05
C VAL A 214 -6.36 18.33 10.62
N ARG A 215 -6.09 19.38 9.83
CA ARG A 215 -6.52 19.46 8.42
C ARG A 215 -5.89 18.35 7.56
N HIS A 216 -4.59 18.09 7.74
CA HIS A 216 -3.86 17.01 7.08
C HIS A 216 -4.49 15.65 7.38
N ALA A 217 -4.72 15.33 8.66
CA ALA A 217 -5.34 14.08 9.07
C ALA A 217 -6.78 13.94 8.53
N ALA A 218 -7.54 15.04 8.53
CA ALA A 218 -8.89 15.06 7.96
C ALA A 218 -8.90 14.81 6.44
N ALA A 219 -7.94 15.37 5.70
CA ALA A 219 -7.79 15.10 4.27
C ALA A 219 -7.52 13.61 3.99
N GLY A 220 -6.58 13.01 4.73
CA GLY A 220 -6.29 11.58 4.62
C GLY A 220 -7.50 10.69 4.97
N ALA A 221 -8.24 11.04 6.02
CA ALA A 221 -9.46 10.32 6.38
C ALA A 221 -10.55 10.41 5.29
N LEU A 222 -10.71 11.56 4.63
CA LEU A 222 -11.65 11.74 3.52
C LEU A 222 -11.29 10.87 2.31
N GLY A 223 -10.00 10.78 1.94
CA GLY A 223 -9.53 9.93 0.84
C GLY A 223 -9.90 8.46 1.01
N ARG A 224 -9.82 7.96 2.24
CA ARG A 224 -10.14 6.57 2.61
C ARG A 224 -11.63 6.27 2.78
N THR A 225 -12.52 7.25 2.61
CA THR A 225 -13.96 6.98 2.61
C THR A 225 -14.43 6.18 1.41
N GLN A 226 -13.61 6.11 0.34
CA GLN A 226 -13.92 5.42 -0.93
C GLN A 226 -15.32 5.75 -1.46
N SER A 227 -15.75 7.00 -1.25
CA SER A 227 -17.10 7.45 -1.55
C SER A 227 -17.15 8.40 -2.75
N TRP A 228 -18.23 8.31 -3.51
CA TRP A 228 -18.58 9.23 -4.61
C TRP A 228 -19.17 10.56 -4.13
N ASP A 229 -18.91 10.97 -2.88
CA ASP A 229 -19.47 12.20 -2.35
C ASP A 229 -18.77 13.43 -2.96
N THR A 230 -19.50 14.11 -3.83
CA THR A 230 -19.07 15.35 -4.48
C THR A 230 -18.67 16.46 -3.48
N LEU A 231 -19.21 16.44 -2.25
CA LEU A 231 -18.83 17.38 -1.20
C LEU A 231 -17.42 17.12 -0.70
N ALA A 232 -17.03 15.85 -0.55
CA ALA A 232 -15.67 15.47 -0.17
C ALA A 232 -14.66 15.91 -1.26
N VAL A 233 -14.96 15.61 -2.52
CA VAL A 233 -14.13 16.03 -3.66
C VAL A 233 -13.99 17.56 -3.73
N SER A 234 -15.08 18.29 -3.52
CA SER A 234 -15.07 19.76 -3.52
C SER A 234 -14.24 20.33 -2.37
N ALA A 235 -14.37 19.76 -1.16
CA ALA A 235 -13.62 20.20 0.00
C ALA A 235 -12.11 19.92 -0.14
N LEU A 236 -11.74 18.73 -0.63
CA LEU A 236 -10.35 18.37 -0.93
C LEU A 236 -9.77 19.25 -2.05
N SER A 237 -10.55 19.54 -3.09
CA SER A 237 -10.13 20.45 -4.17
C SER A 237 -9.85 21.86 -3.65
N ALA A 238 -10.69 22.38 -2.74
CA ALA A 238 -10.45 23.66 -2.08
C ALA A 238 -9.19 23.63 -1.20
N ALA A 239 -8.99 22.58 -0.40
CA ALA A 239 -7.79 22.42 0.42
C ALA A 239 -6.51 22.39 -0.45
N LEU A 240 -6.53 21.65 -1.56
CA LEU A 240 -5.41 21.61 -2.51
C LEU A 240 -5.07 23.00 -3.09
N LEU A 241 -6.08 23.81 -3.40
CA LEU A 241 -5.91 25.12 -4.06
C LEU A 241 -5.60 26.25 -3.08
N GLU A 242 -6.20 26.23 -1.89
CA GLU A 242 -6.30 27.40 -1.02
C GLU A 242 -5.54 27.25 0.31
N ASP A 243 -5.19 26.02 0.74
CA ASP A 243 -4.57 25.84 2.06
C ASP A 243 -3.20 26.53 2.15
N ARG A 244 -2.87 27.11 3.29
CA ARG A 244 -1.56 27.76 3.49
C ARG A 244 -0.42 26.79 3.71
N ASP A 245 -0.73 25.56 4.08
CA ASP A 245 0.23 24.54 4.48
C ASP A 245 0.45 23.53 3.35
N LEU A 246 1.72 23.29 2.99
CA LEU A 246 2.08 22.42 1.87
C LEU A 246 1.76 20.96 2.15
N ASP A 247 1.91 20.50 3.40
CA ASP A 247 1.60 19.12 3.78
C ASP A 247 0.10 18.86 3.66
N VAL A 248 -0.74 19.84 4.01
CA VAL A 248 -2.19 19.76 3.82
C VAL A 248 -2.56 19.69 2.33
N ARG A 249 -1.90 20.48 1.47
CA ARG A 249 -2.12 20.42 0.02
C ARG A 249 -1.74 19.06 -0.55
N GLN A 250 -0.60 18.52 -0.13
CA GLN A 250 -0.13 17.18 -0.53
C GLN A 250 -1.13 16.10 -0.08
N ALA A 251 -1.58 16.15 1.18
CA ALA A 251 -2.60 15.21 1.68
C ALA A 251 -3.92 15.32 0.92
N ALA A 252 -4.33 16.53 0.53
CA ALA A 252 -5.52 16.74 -0.28
C ALA A 252 -5.38 16.18 -1.70
N ALA A 253 -4.22 16.35 -2.34
CA ALA A 253 -3.91 15.75 -3.64
C ALA A 253 -3.98 14.21 -3.55
N ARG A 254 -3.27 13.62 -2.57
CA ARG A 254 -3.27 12.18 -2.34
C ARG A 254 -4.68 11.64 -2.12
N ALA A 255 -5.46 12.30 -1.27
CA ALA A 255 -6.83 11.90 -0.98
C ALA A 255 -7.72 11.92 -2.23
N LEU A 256 -7.55 12.90 -3.13
CA LEU A 256 -8.22 12.88 -4.44
C LEU A 256 -7.78 11.69 -5.28
N GLY A 257 -6.49 11.34 -5.29
CA GLY A 257 -5.97 10.14 -5.95
C GLY A 257 -6.54 8.83 -5.38
N GLU A 258 -6.64 8.70 -4.05
CA GLU A 258 -7.19 7.52 -3.35
C GLU A 258 -8.68 7.30 -3.62
N LEU A 259 -9.43 8.38 -3.87
CA LEU A 259 -10.83 8.29 -4.33
C LEU A 259 -10.97 7.78 -5.77
N GLY A 260 -9.88 7.75 -6.55
CA GLY A 260 -9.85 7.22 -7.91
C GLY A 260 -10.82 7.96 -8.85
N ALA A 261 -11.52 7.21 -9.71
CA ALA A 261 -12.47 7.78 -10.67
C ALA A 261 -13.55 8.70 -10.04
N ALA A 262 -13.87 8.52 -8.75
CA ALA A 262 -14.82 9.37 -8.04
C ALA A 262 -14.35 10.83 -7.90
N ALA A 263 -13.04 11.06 -7.90
CA ALA A 263 -12.45 12.39 -7.84
C ALA A 263 -12.34 13.08 -9.21
N THR A 264 -12.95 12.53 -10.26
CA THR A 264 -13.04 13.15 -11.59
C THR A 264 -13.41 14.65 -11.54
N PRO A 265 -14.41 15.11 -10.75
CA PRO A 265 -14.72 16.54 -10.64
C PRO A 265 -13.57 17.41 -10.10
N GLY A 266 -12.64 16.81 -9.34
CA GLY A 266 -11.47 17.48 -8.76
C GLY A 266 -10.25 17.57 -9.69
N VAL A 267 -10.30 16.97 -10.89
CA VAL A 267 -9.17 16.98 -11.85
C VAL A 267 -8.74 18.41 -12.18
N GLY A 268 -9.67 19.35 -12.33
CA GLY A 268 -9.33 20.75 -12.61
C GLY A 268 -8.45 21.39 -11.52
N ALA A 269 -8.68 21.04 -10.26
CA ALA A 269 -7.87 21.52 -9.13
C ALA A 269 -6.45 20.93 -9.14
N LEU A 270 -6.33 19.64 -9.45
CA LEU A 270 -5.04 18.96 -9.62
C LEU A 270 -4.24 19.58 -10.77
N VAL A 271 -4.85 19.75 -11.94
CA VAL A 271 -4.20 20.36 -13.12
C VAL A 271 -3.74 21.79 -12.83
N THR A 272 -4.57 22.59 -12.17
CA THR A 272 -4.20 23.96 -11.77
C THR A 272 -3.01 23.97 -10.82
N SER A 273 -2.87 22.94 -9.98
CA SER A 273 -1.82 22.82 -8.98
C SER A 273 -0.50 22.23 -9.52
N LEU A 274 -0.42 21.86 -10.80
CA LEU A 274 0.85 21.45 -11.45
C LEU A 274 1.80 22.62 -11.76
N GLY A 275 1.47 23.84 -11.33
CA GLY A 275 2.28 25.05 -11.54
C GLY A 275 3.61 25.07 -10.77
N ASN A 276 4.10 26.27 -10.42
CA ASN A 276 5.41 26.49 -9.79
C ASN A 276 5.46 26.13 -8.28
N TRP A 277 4.91 24.99 -7.88
CA TRP A 277 5.04 24.44 -6.54
C TRP A 277 6.37 23.69 -6.36
N ASP A 278 6.64 23.16 -5.17
CA ASP A 278 7.78 22.26 -4.96
C ASP A 278 7.60 20.94 -5.74
N GLU A 279 8.70 20.23 -5.94
CA GLU A 279 8.73 18.95 -6.65
C GLU A 279 7.90 17.86 -5.97
N SER A 280 7.80 17.87 -4.64
CA SER A 280 7.05 16.87 -3.88
C SER A 280 5.54 16.97 -4.14
N LEU A 281 4.97 18.18 -4.12
CA LEU A 281 3.56 18.40 -4.43
C LEU A 281 3.28 18.11 -5.90
N ARG A 282 4.15 18.54 -6.84
CA ARG A 282 3.98 18.21 -8.26
C ARG A 282 4.00 16.69 -8.50
N ALA A 283 4.92 15.97 -7.86
CA ALA A 283 5.00 14.51 -7.92
C ALA A 283 3.73 13.83 -7.39
N GLU A 284 3.21 14.27 -6.23
CA GLU A 284 1.96 13.74 -5.65
C GLU A 284 0.76 14.01 -6.56
N ILE A 285 0.68 15.20 -7.17
CA ILE A 285 -0.38 15.53 -8.14
C ILE A 285 -0.30 14.62 -9.36
N VAL A 286 0.90 14.39 -9.91
CA VAL A 286 1.12 13.50 -11.05
C VAL A 286 0.70 12.06 -10.73
N ALA A 287 1.09 11.55 -9.56
CA ALA A 287 0.67 10.23 -9.10
C ALA A 287 -0.86 10.14 -8.94
N SER A 288 -1.46 11.16 -8.34
CA SER A 288 -2.92 11.24 -8.13
C SER A 288 -3.68 11.28 -9.45
N LEU A 289 -3.21 12.06 -10.44
CA LEU A 289 -3.76 12.09 -11.79
C LEU A 289 -3.64 10.72 -12.49
N GLY A 290 -2.55 9.99 -12.25
CA GLY A 290 -2.36 8.61 -12.70
C GLY A 290 -3.44 7.68 -12.15
N HIS A 291 -3.64 7.67 -10.82
CA HIS A 291 -4.64 6.83 -10.16
C HIS A 291 -6.08 7.16 -10.60
N ILE A 292 -6.44 8.45 -10.69
CA ILE A 292 -7.75 8.86 -11.20
C ILE A 292 -7.92 8.39 -12.65
N GLY A 293 -6.90 8.63 -13.49
CA GLY A 293 -6.93 8.29 -14.90
C GLY A 293 -7.05 6.79 -15.19
N ALA A 294 -6.52 5.92 -14.32
CA ALA A 294 -6.53 4.47 -14.50
C ALA A 294 -7.96 3.92 -14.58
N ASP A 295 -8.87 4.47 -13.78
CA ASP A 295 -10.28 4.06 -13.73
C ASP A 295 -11.21 5.02 -14.48
N SER A 296 -10.76 6.24 -14.82
CA SER A 296 -11.56 7.23 -15.53
C SER A 296 -11.74 6.93 -17.03
N ILE A 297 -12.99 7.01 -17.47
CA ILE A 297 -13.41 6.95 -18.89
C ILE A 297 -14.07 8.27 -19.32
N GLY A 298 -14.04 8.59 -20.62
CA GLY A 298 -14.76 9.74 -21.19
C GLY A 298 -14.03 11.09 -21.06
N GLU A 299 -14.79 12.19 -20.97
CA GLU A 299 -14.31 13.57 -21.13
C GLU A 299 -13.24 14.00 -20.10
N ALA A 300 -13.27 13.41 -18.90
CA ALA A 300 -12.32 13.68 -17.84
C ALA A 300 -10.88 13.21 -18.13
N ARG A 301 -10.73 12.29 -19.08
CA ARG A 301 -9.43 11.69 -19.43
C ARG A 301 -8.53 12.64 -20.22
N THR A 302 -9.11 13.50 -21.05
CA THR A 302 -8.37 14.49 -21.85
C THR A 302 -7.55 15.46 -20.99
N PRO A 303 -8.10 16.15 -19.97
CA PRO A 303 -7.31 17.05 -19.14
C PRO A 303 -6.25 16.32 -18.31
N ILE A 304 -6.49 15.07 -17.89
CA ILE A 304 -5.49 14.24 -17.21
C ILE A 304 -4.30 13.97 -18.14
N LEU A 305 -4.56 13.52 -19.36
CA LEU A 305 -3.50 13.24 -20.34
C LEU A 305 -2.68 14.49 -20.69
N ALA A 306 -3.34 15.63 -20.90
CA ALA A 306 -2.66 16.90 -21.19
C ALA A 306 -1.77 17.37 -20.01
N ALA A 307 -2.26 17.18 -18.79
CA ALA A 307 -1.52 17.51 -17.57
C ALA A 307 -0.30 16.61 -17.38
N LEU A 308 -0.44 15.30 -17.57
CA LEU A 308 0.67 14.36 -17.52
C LEU A 308 1.70 14.59 -18.64
N ALA A 309 1.24 14.94 -19.85
CA ALA A 309 2.13 15.35 -20.94
C ALA A 309 2.93 16.61 -20.60
N THR A 310 2.34 17.55 -19.84
CA THR A 310 3.05 18.71 -19.31
C THR A 310 4.07 18.30 -18.23
N ALA A 311 3.74 17.32 -17.39
CA ALA A 311 4.66 16.81 -16.38
C ALA A 311 5.85 16.02 -16.97
N LEU A 312 5.75 15.51 -18.20
CA LEU A 312 6.90 14.91 -18.91
C LEU A 312 8.04 15.90 -19.19
N VAL A 313 7.75 17.21 -19.21
CA VAL A 313 8.75 18.27 -19.40
C VAL A 313 9.14 18.95 -18.09
N ASP A 314 8.77 18.37 -16.95
CA ASP A 314 9.04 18.97 -15.64
C ASP A 314 10.57 19.08 -15.39
N ARG A 315 10.97 20.13 -14.68
CA ARG A 315 12.37 20.36 -14.29
C ARG A 315 12.93 19.24 -13.41
N ASP A 316 12.10 18.60 -12.61
CA ASP A 316 12.49 17.53 -11.70
C ASP A 316 12.36 16.15 -12.37
N SER A 317 13.41 15.32 -12.28
CA SER A 317 13.44 14.00 -12.91
C SER A 317 12.42 13.02 -12.33
N SER A 318 12.12 13.12 -11.04
CA SER A 318 11.17 12.23 -10.36
C SER A 318 9.75 12.52 -10.83
N VAL A 319 9.41 13.81 -11.01
CA VAL A 319 8.13 14.23 -11.59
C VAL A 319 7.98 13.70 -13.02
N ARG A 320 9.03 13.80 -13.84
CA ARG A 320 9.02 13.26 -15.21
C ARG A 320 8.83 11.75 -15.25
N GLU A 321 9.52 11.01 -14.38
CA GLU A 321 9.40 9.54 -14.29
C GLU A 321 7.99 9.12 -13.86
N LEU A 322 7.43 9.77 -12.84
CA LEU A 322 6.06 9.53 -12.39
C LEU A 322 5.04 9.84 -13.49
N ALA A 323 5.25 10.89 -14.29
CA ALA A 323 4.36 11.21 -15.41
C ALA A 323 4.37 10.12 -16.48
N ALA A 324 5.56 9.61 -16.84
CA ALA A 324 5.69 8.50 -17.77
C ALA A 324 5.06 7.20 -17.23
N ARG A 325 5.17 6.95 -15.91
CA ARG A 325 4.51 5.83 -15.23
C ARG A 325 2.99 5.98 -15.25
N ALA A 326 2.47 7.13 -14.83
CA ALA A 326 1.04 7.43 -14.82
C ALA A 326 0.43 7.26 -16.23
N LEU A 327 1.06 7.80 -17.27
CA LEU A 327 0.60 7.63 -18.65
C LEU A 327 0.51 6.16 -19.09
N ARG A 328 1.43 5.31 -18.64
CA ARG A 328 1.37 3.86 -18.90
C ARG A 328 0.25 3.18 -18.13
N GLU A 329 0.10 3.49 -16.84
CA GLU A 329 -0.93 2.89 -15.96
C GLU A 329 -2.35 3.18 -16.47
N ILE A 330 -2.59 4.39 -16.98
CA ILE A 330 -3.90 4.78 -17.56
C ILE A 330 -4.22 3.94 -18.83
N GLY A 331 -3.22 3.32 -19.47
CA GLY A 331 -3.44 2.23 -20.43
C GLY A 331 -4.24 2.64 -21.68
N VAL A 332 -3.93 3.79 -22.25
CA VAL A 332 -4.81 4.44 -23.23
C VAL A 332 -4.26 4.40 -24.66
N PRO A 333 -4.99 3.85 -25.65
CA PRO A 333 -4.69 4.02 -27.08
C PRO A 333 -4.84 5.49 -27.60
N ALA A 334 -5.09 6.47 -26.72
CA ALA A 334 -5.25 7.89 -27.03
C ALA A 334 -3.99 8.74 -26.76
N ALA A 335 -2.89 8.17 -26.28
CA ALA A 335 -1.55 8.78 -26.52
C ALA A 335 -1.26 8.93 -28.03
N ALA A 336 -2.04 8.23 -28.88
CA ALA A 336 -2.08 8.43 -30.32
C ALA A 336 -2.62 9.81 -30.77
N HIS A 337 -3.23 10.62 -29.91
CA HIS A 337 -3.74 11.94 -30.29
C HIS A 337 -2.81 13.11 -29.93
N ASP A 338 -2.05 13.05 -28.83
CA ASP A 338 -1.09 14.09 -28.48
C ASP A 338 0.35 13.72 -28.87
N ILE A 339 0.56 13.71 -30.18
CA ILE A 339 1.85 13.65 -30.89
C ILE A 339 2.83 14.77 -30.45
N THR A 340 2.36 15.77 -29.69
CA THR A 340 3.12 16.94 -29.27
C THR A 340 4.34 16.58 -28.42
N ALA A 341 4.24 15.62 -27.51
CA ALA A 341 5.38 15.16 -26.70
C ALA A 341 6.46 14.47 -27.54
N LEU A 342 6.06 13.69 -28.56
CA LEU A 342 6.99 13.08 -29.54
C LEU A 342 7.69 14.14 -30.42
N ARG A 343 7.17 15.37 -30.48
CA ARG A 343 7.74 16.49 -31.23
C ARG A 343 8.37 17.55 -30.33
N ASN A 344 8.57 17.24 -29.04
CA ASN A 344 9.16 18.19 -28.11
C ASN A 344 10.61 18.53 -28.51
N ARG A 345 11.07 19.76 -28.19
CA ARG A 345 12.44 20.20 -28.46
C ARG A 345 13.46 19.44 -27.61
N ASP A 346 13.09 19.07 -26.39
CA ASP A 346 13.95 18.32 -25.47
C ASP A 346 13.97 16.82 -25.83
N PRO A 347 15.15 16.23 -26.10
CA PRO A 347 15.28 14.81 -26.41
C PRO A 347 14.82 13.88 -25.27
N GLN A 348 15.01 14.25 -24.01
CA GLN A 348 14.57 13.42 -22.88
C GLN A 348 13.04 13.27 -22.87
N VAL A 349 12.33 14.34 -23.20
CA VAL A 349 10.87 14.34 -23.29
C VAL A 349 10.40 13.45 -24.44
N ARG A 350 11.11 13.48 -25.57
CA ARG A 350 10.82 12.57 -26.69
C ARG A 350 11.07 11.11 -26.30
N VAL A 351 12.17 10.79 -25.63
CA VAL A 351 12.45 9.45 -25.09
C VAL A 351 11.33 8.99 -24.17
N MET A 352 10.96 9.82 -23.19
CA MET A 352 9.90 9.47 -22.23
C MET A 352 8.53 9.33 -22.89
N ALA A 353 8.24 10.13 -23.91
CA ALA A 353 7.03 9.98 -24.73
C ALA A 353 7.04 8.66 -25.51
N ILE A 354 8.17 8.25 -26.08
CA ILE A 354 8.30 6.93 -26.73
C ILE A 354 8.11 5.80 -25.70
N GLN A 355 8.72 5.92 -24.52
CA GLN A 355 8.57 4.95 -23.44
C GLN A 355 7.12 4.88 -22.91
N ALA A 356 6.42 6.03 -22.87
CA ALA A 356 5.03 6.13 -22.45
C ALA A 356 4.06 5.55 -23.48
N LEU A 357 4.38 5.60 -24.79
CA LEU A 357 3.63 4.85 -25.81
C LEU A 357 3.63 3.35 -25.53
N GLY A 358 4.68 2.85 -24.86
CA GLY A 358 4.74 1.51 -24.28
C GLY A 358 4.40 0.37 -25.26
N GLU A 359 3.92 -0.74 -24.70
CA GLU A 359 3.48 -1.95 -25.42
C GLU A 359 2.03 -1.87 -25.95
N GLN A 360 1.47 -0.67 -26.14
CA GLN A 360 0.10 -0.49 -26.60
C GLN A 360 0.01 -0.69 -28.12
N PRO A 361 -1.08 -1.26 -28.67
CA PRO A 361 -1.28 -1.31 -30.12
C PRO A 361 -1.18 0.09 -30.72
N LEU A 362 -0.09 0.37 -31.45
CA LEU A 362 0.09 1.68 -32.05
C LEU A 362 -0.96 1.90 -33.13
N SER A 363 -1.59 3.07 -33.09
CA SER A 363 -2.33 3.54 -34.25
C SER A 363 -1.37 3.73 -35.43
N PRO A 364 -1.87 3.69 -36.69
CA PRO A 364 -1.05 4.04 -37.85
C PRO A 364 -0.34 5.40 -37.70
N GLN A 365 -0.99 6.39 -37.07
CA GLN A 365 -0.38 7.70 -36.82
C GLN A 365 0.79 7.63 -35.82
N ALA A 366 0.69 6.79 -34.79
CA ALA A 366 1.77 6.62 -33.82
C ALA A 366 2.97 5.88 -34.46
N ILE A 367 2.71 4.91 -35.35
CA ILE A 367 3.76 4.31 -36.19
C ILE A 367 4.43 5.37 -37.08
N ASP A 368 3.65 6.24 -37.73
CA ASP A 368 4.20 7.35 -38.54
C ASP A 368 5.11 8.29 -37.73
N ALA A 369 4.67 8.64 -36.51
CA ALA A 369 5.45 9.47 -35.61
C ALA A 369 6.77 8.79 -35.20
N LEU A 370 6.73 7.53 -34.79
CA LEU A 370 7.94 6.77 -34.43
C LEU A 370 8.88 6.57 -35.62
N VAL A 371 8.35 6.35 -36.82
CA VAL A 371 9.15 6.28 -38.06
C VAL A 371 9.85 7.60 -38.35
N THR A 372 9.22 8.73 -38.01
CA THR A 372 9.86 10.05 -38.10
C THR A 372 11.02 10.16 -37.11
N LEU A 373 10.86 9.64 -35.89
CA LEU A 373 11.89 9.64 -34.85
C LEU A 373 13.08 8.72 -35.14
N LEU A 374 13.00 7.81 -36.12
CA LEU A 374 14.18 7.09 -36.62
C LEU A 374 15.23 8.02 -37.25
N ARG A 375 14.86 9.27 -37.56
CA ARG A 375 15.73 10.34 -38.08
C ARG A 375 16.08 11.39 -37.03
N ASP A 376 15.69 11.20 -35.78
CA ASP A 376 15.89 12.19 -34.73
C ASP A 376 17.38 12.55 -34.60
N PRO A 377 17.76 13.83 -34.37
CA PRO A 377 19.16 14.20 -34.16
C PRO A 377 19.79 13.53 -32.93
N ASP A 378 18.98 13.23 -31.91
CA ASP A 378 19.41 12.61 -30.66
C ASP A 378 19.53 11.09 -30.80
N GLU A 379 20.61 10.51 -30.25
CA GLU A 379 20.87 9.07 -30.38
C GLU A 379 19.95 8.22 -29.50
N ASP A 380 19.64 8.67 -28.30
CA ASP A 380 18.79 7.96 -27.35
C ASP A 380 17.36 7.93 -27.86
N VAL A 381 16.87 9.04 -28.43
CA VAL A 381 15.56 9.09 -29.10
C VAL A 381 15.48 8.11 -30.27
N ARG A 382 16.54 8.03 -31.10
CA ARG A 382 16.58 7.04 -32.20
C ARG A 382 16.60 5.62 -31.68
N ALA A 383 17.39 5.33 -30.64
CA ALA A 383 17.51 4.00 -30.04
C ALA A 383 16.16 3.54 -29.45
N GLU A 384 15.49 4.42 -28.72
CA GLU A 384 14.18 4.17 -28.14
C GLU A 384 13.12 3.97 -29.24
N ALA A 385 13.11 4.78 -30.30
CA ALA A 385 12.20 4.62 -31.43
C ALA A 385 12.42 3.29 -32.19
N VAL A 386 13.68 2.86 -32.35
CA VAL A 386 14.03 1.53 -32.89
C VAL A 386 13.49 0.43 -31.98
N GLY A 387 13.70 0.57 -30.67
CA GLY A 387 13.25 -0.37 -29.66
C GLY A 387 11.73 -0.50 -29.61
N ALA A 388 11.01 0.61 -29.74
CA ALA A 388 9.55 0.66 -29.79
C ALA A 388 9.04 0.00 -31.08
N LEU A 389 9.50 0.42 -32.26
CA LEU A 389 9.07 -0.15 -33.54
C LEU A 389 9.39 -1.65 -33.66
N GLY A 390 10.56 -2.09 -33.17
CA GLY A 390 10.93 -3.51 -33.14
C GLY A 390 10.01 -4.37 -32.26
N GLY A 391 9.38 -3.79 -31.23
CA GLY A 391 8.40 -4.46 -30.38
C GLY A 391 7.07 -4.79 -31.07
N PHE A 392 6.73 -4.11 -32.18
CA PHE A 392 5.48 -4.34 -32.91
C PHE A 392 5.54 -5.49 -33.92
N GLY A 393 6.68 -6.17 -34.01
CA GLY A 393 6.77 -7.42 -34.76
C GLY A 393 6.53 -7.25 -36.27
N PRO A 394 5.88 -8.24 -36.92
CA PRO A 394 5.71 -8.27 -38.38
C PRO A 394 4.93 -7.09 -38.96
N THR A 395 4.09 -6.41 -38.17
CA THR A 395 3.23 -5.33 -38.64
C THR A 395 4.02 -4.17 -39.25
N VAL A 396 5.21 -3.86 -38.70
CA VAL A 396 6.06 -2.77 -39.21
C VAL A 396 7.10 -3.23 -40.23
N GLU A 397 7.28 -4.54 -40.39
CA GLU A 397 8.35 -5.12 -41.21
C GLU A 397 8.31 -4.68 -42.68
N PRO A 398 7.17 -4.71 -43.40
CA PRO A 398 7.13 -4.28 -44.81
C PRO A 398 7.58 -2.83 -44.99
N ARG A 399 7.22 -1.98 -44.03
CA ARG A 399 7.61 -0.58 -44.01
C ARG A 399 9.10 -0.43 -43.73
N MET A 400 9.66 -1.15 -42.77
CA MET A 400 11.11 -1.12 -42.49
C MET A 400 11.94 -1.62 -43.67
N ARG A 401 11.48 -2.67 -44.38
CA ARG A 401 12.11 -3.17 -45.62
C ARG A 401 12.15 -2.13 -46.73
N THR A 402 11.17 -1.24 -46.78
CA THR A 402 11.18 -0.12 -47.73
C THR A 402 12.17 0.96 -47.27
N LEU A 403 12.23 1.24 -45.97
CA LEU A 403 13.07 2.31 -45.40
C LEU A 403 14.58 1.99 -45.42
N VAL A 404 14.98 0.71 -45.45
CA VAL A 404 16.40 0.34 -45.66
C VAL A 404 16.91 0.65 -47.07
N ALA A 405 16.03 0.96 -48.04
CA ALA A 405 16.42 1.51 -49.33
C ALA A 405 16.51 3.05 -49.35
N SER A 406 16.30 3.71 -48.20
CA SER A 406 16.29 5.18 -48.12
C SER A 406 17.66 5.78 -48.42
N ARG A 407 17.67 6.92 -49.13
CA ARG A 407 18.88 7.74 -49.35
C ARG A 407 19.38 8.39 -48.06
N ASP A 408 18.53 8.55 -47.06
CA ASP A 408 18.89 9.01 -45.72
C ASP A 408 19.66 7.89 -44.98
N GLY A 409 20.94 8.14 -44.69
CA GLY A 409 21.81 7.17 -44.04
C GLY A 409 21.44 6.89 -42.58
N SER A 410 20.86 7.87 -41.87
CA SER A 410 20.40 7.69 -40.49
C SER A 410 19.18 6.79 -40.46
N LEU A 411 18.15 7.13 -41.24
CA LEU A 411 16.94 6.33 -41.39
C LEU A 411 17.25 4.90 -41.85
N ARG A 412 18.15 4.75 -42.82
CA ARG A 412 18.57 3.45 -43.34
C ARG A 412 19.15 2.55 -42.24
N ARG A 413 20.06 3.09 -41.43
CA ARG A 413 20.69 2.36 -40.32
C ARG A 413 19.68 2.00 -39.25
N SER A 414 18.84 2.95 -38.84
CA SER A 414 17.82 2.74 -37.81
C SER A 414 16.79 1.69 -38.26
N ALA A 415 16.29 1.76 -39.51
CA ALA A 415 15.39 0.76 -40.08
C ALA A 415 16.04 -0.64 -40.16
N GLY A 416 17.34 -0.70 -40.48
CA GLY A 416 18.13 -1.94 -40.44
C GLY A 416 18.18 -2.54 -39.04
N LYS A 417 18.47 -1.71 -38.02
CA LYS A 417 18.44 -2.12 -36.61
C LYS A 417 17.06 -2.65 -36.20
N VAL A 418 15.96 -2.04 -36.65
CA VAL A 418 14.60 -2.57 -36.40
C VAL A 418 14.44 -3.96 -37.03
N LEU A 419 14.87 -4.16 -38.28
CA LEU A 419 14.80 -5.48 -38.93
C LEU A 419 15.68 -6.53 -38.23
N ASP A 420 16.86 -6.16 -37.74
CA ASP A 420 17.72 -7.08 -37.01
C ASP A 420 17.14 -7.42 -35.63
N TYR A 421 16.48 -6.44 -34.99
CA TYR A 421 15.69 -6.66 -33.78
C TYR A 421 14.58 -7.70 -34.03
N LEU A 422 13.83 -7.55 -35.13
CA LEU A 422 12.78 -8.50 -35.53
C LEU A 422 13.33 -9.92 -35.75
N LYS A 423 14.54 -10.07 -36.33
CA LYS A 423 15.18 -11.39 -36.53
C LYS A 423 15.64 -12.06 -35.24
N GLN A 424 16.08 -11.30 -34.24
CA GLN A 424 16.51 -11.86 -32.95
C GLN A 424 15.32 -12.41 -32.15
N VAL A 425 14.14 -11.80 -32.31
CA VAL A 425 12.89 -12.15 -31.62
C VAL A 425 12.25 -13.45 -32.15
N ASP A 426 12.62 -13.94 -33.34
CA ASP A 426 12.10 -15.18 -33.94
C ASP A 426 12.75 -16.48 -33.41
N ARG A 427 13.62 -16.42 -32.39
CA ARG A 427 14.39 -17.59 -31.90
C ARG A 427 13.64 -18.57 -30.97
N LEU A 428 12.43 -18.27 -30.49
CA LEU A 428 11.69 -19.17 -29.58
C LEU A 428 10.40 -19.72 -30.21
N PRO A 429 10.26 -21.05 -30.36
CA PRO A 429 9.12 -21.67 -31.07
C PRO A 429 7.79 -21.62 -30.29
N ILE A 430 7.68 -20.93 -29.16
CA ILE A 430 6.44 -20.88 -28.34
C ILE A 430 5.67 -19.56 -28.43
N ALA A 431 6.25 -18.55 -29.11
CA ALA A 431 5.66 -17.23 -29.23
C ALA A 431 4.32 -17.25 -29.97
N ASP A 432 3.32 -16.54 -29.43
CA ASP A 432 1.96 -16.41 -29.98
C ASP A 432 1.23 -17.75 -30.14
N ARG A 433 1.55 -18.72 -29.28
CA ARG A 433 0.92 -20.05 -29.25
C ARG A 433 0.17 -20.27 -27.95
N CYS A 434 -0.81 -21.18 -28.00
CA CYS A 434 -1.58 -21.59 -26.85
C CYS A 434 -1.22 -23.01 -26.43
N PHE A 435 -1.25 -23.25 -25.12
CA PHE A 435 -0.95 -24.55 -24.52
C PHE A 435 -2.01 -24.90 -23.49
N ASP A 436 -2.44 -26.16 -23.50
CA ASP A 436 -3.23 -26.73 -22.42
C ASP A 436 -2.30 -27.28 -21.35
N LEU A 437 -2.28 -26.63 -20.18
CA LEU A 437 -1.50 -27.04 -19.02
C LEU A 437 -2.30 -28.04 -18.18
N ALA A 438 -1.67 -29.18 -17.87
CA ALA A 438 -2.20 -30.19 -16.98
C ALA A 438 -1.20 -30.45 -15.84
N LEU A 439 -1.71 -30.44 -14.61
CA LEU A 439 -1.00 -30.92 -13.43
C LEU A 439 -1.31 -32.40 -13.24
N ALA A 440 -0.33 -33.21 -12.84
CA ALA A 440 -0.58 -34.55 -12.34
C ALA A 440 -1.59 -34.50 -11.16
N PRO A 441 -2.33 -35.59 -10.85
CA PRO A 441 -3.33 -35.58 -9.79
C PRO A 441 -2.79 -34.97 -8.51
N TRP A 442 -3.31 -33.79 -8.18
CA TRP A 442 -2.79 -32.92 -7.14
C TRP A 442 -3.95 -32.53 -6.24
N SER A 443 -3.99 -33.11 -5.04
CA SER A 443 -4.98 -32.82 -4.01
C SER A 443 -4.25 -32.18 -2.83
N PRO A 444 -3.94 -30.87 -2.89
CA PRO A 444 -3.27 -30.22 -1.77
C PRO A 444 -4.22 -30.24 -0.57
N ASN A 445 -3.83 -30.90 0.52
CA ASN A 445 -4.58 -30.88 1.77
C ASN A 445 -4.33 -29.52 2.44
N LEU A 446 -5.08 -28.51 2.02
CA LEU A 446 -4.75 -27.11 2.30
C LEU A 446 -5.27 -26.59 3.65
N GLY A 447 -5.99 -27.40 4.43
CA GLY A 447 -6.54 -26.99 5.73
C GLY A 447 -7.34 -25.69 5.65
N LEU A 448 -7.95 -25.41 4.50
CA LEU A 448 -8.72 -24.20 4.26
C LEU A 448 -10.05 -24.37 4.99
N GLN A 449 -10.41 -23.39 5.81
CA GLN A 449 -11.82 -23.22 6.16
C GLN A 449 -12.63 -22.96 4.87
N GLU A 450 -13.94 -23.18 4.91
CA GLU A 450 -14.84 -23.36 3.76
C GLU A 450 -14.81 -22.27 2.66
N ASP A 451 -14.13 -21.14 2.84
CA ASP A 451 -14.21 -19.96 1.97
C ASP A 451 -12.93 -19.60 1.18
N THR A 452 -11.93 -20.47 1.02
CA THR A 452 -10.75 -20.13 0.18
C THR A 452 -10.44 -21.19 -0.86
N ILE A 453 -11.03 -21.09 -2.06
CA ILE A 453 -10.69 -21.97 -3.19
C ILE A 453 -9.25 -21.67 -3.64
N PHE A 454 -8.34 -22.63 -3.51
CA PHE A 454 -7.04 -22.56 -4.20
C PHE A 454 -7.29 -22.70 -5.70
N SER A 455 -7.19 -21.59 -6.41
CA SER A 455 -7.50 -21.54 -7.83
C SER A 455 -6.32 -22.14 -8.61
N THR A 456 -6.56 -23.25 -9.29
CA THR A 456 -5.61 -23.75 -10.28
C THR A 456 -5.50 -22.74 -11.43
N PRO A 457 -4.32 -22.62 -12.07
CA PRO A 457 -4.16 -21.74 -13.22
C PRO A 457 -5.11 -22.14 -14.36
N PRO A 458 -5.40 -21.22 -15.30
CA PRO A 458 -6.25 -21.52 -16.45
C PRO A 458 -5.72 -22.74 -17.21
N MET A 459 -6.65 -23.64 -17.60
CA MET A 459 -6.30 -24.87 -18.34
C MET A 459 -5.62 -24.54 -19.66
N THR A 460 -6.06 -23.49 -20.36
CA THR A 460 -5.45 -23.02 -21.61
C THR A 460 -4.78 -21.67 -21.40
N VAL A 461 -3.49 -21.60 -21.67
CA VAL A 461 -2.70 -20.36 -21.59
C VAL A 461 -2.21 -19.94 -22.97
N ARG A 462 -2.17 -18.64 -23.21
CA ARG A 462 -1.54 -18.03 -24.38
C ARG A 462 -0.22 -17.40 -23.98
N PHE A 463 0.83 -17.77 -24.69
CA PHE A 463 2.12 -17.09 -24.62
C PHE A 463 2.10 -15.92 -25.58
N THR A 464 2.08 -14.72 -25.04
CA THR A 464 2.13 -13.48 -25.82
C THR A 464 3.50 -12.86 -25.61
N ARG A 465 4.17 -12.47 -26.70
CA ARG A 465 5.47 -11.77 -26.61
C ARG A 465 5.31 -10.46 -25.81
N ILE A 466 6.25 -10.18 -24.91
CA ILE A 466 6.38 -8.88 -24.24
C ILE A 466 7.84 -8.43 -24.25
N LYS A 467 8.08 -7.14 -24.08
CA LYS A 467 9.41 -6.56 -23.95
C LYS A 467 9.55 -5.92 -22.58
N ASN A 468 10.71 -6.11 -21.93
CA ASN A 468 11.10 -5.48 -20.66
C ASN A 468 10.18 -5.79 -19.47
N SER A 469 10.21 -7.03 -18.97
CA SER A 469 9.91 -7.21 -17.56
C SER A 469 11.05 -6.56 -16.75
N TRP A 470 10.73 -5.80 -15.70
CA TRP A 470 11.75 -5.20 -14.80
C TRP A 470 12.70 -6.24 -14.16
N PHE A 471 12.43 -7.53 -14.32
CA PHE A 471 13.23 -8.65 -13.82
C PHE A 471 14.28 -9.15 -14.82
N ALA A 472 14.29 -8.67 -16.07
CA ALA A 472 15.12 -9.18 -17.15
C ALA A 472 16.15 -8.12 -17.59
N SER A 473 17.43 -8.48 -17.66
CA SER A 473 18.49 -7.64 -18.24
C SER A 473 18.25 -7.41 -19.74
N ASP A 474 18.85 -6.35 -20.31
CA ASP A 474 18.67 -5.87 -21.70
C ASP A 474 18.78 -6.91 -22.84
N ASP A 475 19.27 -8.13 -22.55
CA ASP A 475 19.44 -9.24 -23.50
C ASP A 475 18.41 -10.39 -23.36
N GLU A 476 17.41 -10.31 -22.45
CA GLU A 476 16.47 -11.41 -22.19
C GLU A 476 15.05 -11.18 -22.78
N LEU A 477 14.61 -12.11 -23.65
CA LEU A 477 13.24 -12.18 -24.17
C LEU A 477 12.24 -12.37 -23.00
N SER A 478 11.07 -11.72 -23.02
CA SER A 478 10.02 -11.92 -22.01
C SER A 478 8.68 -12.32 -22.68
N PHE A 479 7.81 -13.08 -22.00
CA PHE A 479 6.49 -13.49 -22.48
C PHE A 479 5.46 -13.25 -21.38
N ARG A 480 4.30 -12.71 -21.75
CA ARG A 480 3.10 -12.67 -20.91
C ARG A 480 2.35 -13.98 -21.09
N VAL A 481 2.09 -14.66 -19.97
CA VAL A 481 1.25 -15.85 -19.94
C VAL A 481 -0.11 -15.44 -19.38
N ALA A 482 -1.14 -15.53 -20.21
CA ALA A 482 -2.50 -15.16 -19.84
C ALA A 482 -3.48 -16.29 -20.21
N PRO A 483 -4.67 -16.35 -19.58
CA PRO A 483 -5.74 -17.22 -20.06
C PRO A 483 -6.00 -16.98 -21.55
N ALA A 484 -6.17 -18.04 -22.34
CA ALA A 484 -6.63 -17.90 -23.72
C ALA A 484 -8.06 -17.33 -23.76
N ASN A 485 -8.46 -16.74 -24.90
CA ASN A 485 -9.79 -16.15 -25.05
C ASN A 485 -10.89 -17.20 -24.75
N GLY A 486 -11.84 -16.83 -23.89
CA GLY A 486 -12.94 -17.73 -23.46
C GLY A 486 -12.56 -18.77 -22.41
N ALA A 487 -11.30 -18.82 -21.94
CA ALA A 487 -10.92 -19.65 -20.80
C ALA A 487 -11.48 -19.06 -19.48
N ARG A 488 -11.77 -19.93 -18.50
CA ARG A 488 -12.17 -19.48 -17.16
C ARG A 488 -11.03 -18.64 -16.55
N ILE A 489 -11.37 -17.44 -16.11
CA ILE A 489 -10.44 -16.53 -15.43
C ILE A 489 -10.10 -17.13 -14.06
N SER A 490 -8.81 -17.26 -13.77
CA SER A 490 -8.31 -17.56 -12.43
C SER A 490 -8.22 -16.25 -11.63
N VAL A 491 -8.36 -16.31 -10.30
CA VAL A 491 -8.19 -15.15 -9.40
C VAL A 491 -6.74 -14.64 -9.36
N HIS A 492 -5.80 -15.38 -9.92
CA HIS A 492 -4.39 -14.98 -10.04
C HIS A 492 -4.17 -14.09 -11.28
N GLY A 493 -3.45 -12.98 -11.11
CA GLY A 493 -3.08 -12.07 -12.20
C GLY A 493 -2.11 -12.70 -13.21
N PRO A 494 -1.92 -12.09 -14.40
CA PRO A 494 -1.02 -12.61 -15.43
C PRO A 494 0.41 -12.75 -14.88
N GLY A 495 0.98 -13.94 -15.03
CA GLY A 495 2.32 -14.26 -14.54
C GLY A 495 3.45 -13.68 -15.39
N PHE A 496 4.53 -13.27 -14.72
CA PHE A 496 5.78 -12.82 -15.35
C PHE A 496 6.74 -14.00 -15.57
N TRP A 497 7.59 -13.92 -16.61
CA TRP A 497 8.56 -14.96 -17.01
C TRP A 497 9.97 -14.41 -17.22
N THR A 498 10.98 -15.20 -16.82
CA THR A 498 12.40 -15.03 -17.17
C THR A 498 12.91 -16.28 -17.91
N PRO A 499 13.48 -16.18 -19.13
CA PRO A 499 14.21 -17.28 -19.74
C PRO A 499 15.40 -17.66 -18.88
N VAL A 500 15.63 -18.95 -18.66
CA VAL A 500 16.90 -19.38 -18.06
C VAL A 500 17.95 -19.30 -19.15
N ALA A 501 18.87 -18.34 -19.03
CA ALA A 501 19.98 -18.16 -19.97
C ALA A 501 20.64 -19.51 -20.32
N GLY A 502 20.64 -19.85 -21.61
CA GLY A 502 21.28 -21.06 -22.15
C GLY A 502 20.49 -22.36 -22.07
N LYS A 503 19.19 -22.35 -21.71
CA LYS A 503 18.34 -23.57 -21.68
C LYS A 503 16.97 -23.33 -22.33
N ASP A 504 16.50 -24.31 -23.12
CA ASP A 504 15.12 -24.38 -23.62
C ASP A 504 14.14 -24.62 -22.45
N SER A 505 13.94 -23.63 -21.57
CA SER A 505 13.10 -23.75 -20.37
C SER A 505 12.47 -22.41 -19.94
N VAL A 506 11.31 -22.49 -19.29
CA VAL A 506 10.42 -21.39 -18.90
C VAL A 506 10.03 -21.49 -17.42
N SER A 507 10.00 -20.37 -16.69
CA SER A 507 9.51 -20.26 -15.31
C SER A 507 8.24 -19.39 -15.21
N ILE A 508 7.10 -19.90 -14.76
CA ILE A 508 5.81 -19.18 -14.73
C ILE A 508 5.37 -18.99 -13.27
N VAL A 509 5.01 -17.76 -12.88
CA VAL A 509 4.51 -17.47 -11.52
C VAL A 509 3.05 -17.03 -11.57
N TRP A 510 2.17 -17.72 -10.85
CA TRP A 510 0.77 -17.32 -10.64
C TRP A 510 0.62 -16.83 -9.19
N SER A 511 0.15 -15.60 -8.98
CA SER A 511 0.09 -14.98 -7.64
C SER A 511 -1.21 -14.22 -7.40
N THR A 512 -1.73 -14.25 -6.17
CA THR A 512 -2.75 -13.30 -5.67
C THR A 512 -2.14 -12.09 -4.96
N GLY A 513 -0.81 -12.03 -4.85
CA GLY A 513 -0.08 -11.05 -4.03
C GLY A 513 0.30 -11.56 -2.64
N PHE A 514 -0.33 -12.62 -2.13
CA PHE A 514 -0.05 -13.21 -0.81
C PHE A 514 0.32 -14.70 -0.84
N SER A 515 -0.02 -15.40 -1.93
CA SER A 515 0.29 -16.81 -2.16
C SER A 515 0.19 -17.15 -3.64
N GLY A 516 0.75 -18.29 -4.04
CA GLY A 516 0.73 -18.68 -5.44
C GLY A 516 1.46 -19.96 -5.81
N LEU A 517 1.73 -20.12 -7.11
CA LEU A 517 2.33 -21.29 -7.73
C LEU A 517 3.43 -20.87 -8.71
N THR A 518 4.63 -21.41 -8.54
CA THR A 518 5.76 -21.25 -9.46
C THR A 518 5.95 -22.53 -10.27
N MET A 519 5.99 -22.46 -11.60
CA MET A 519 6.23 -23.59 -12.49
C MET A 519 7.56 -23.44 -13.20
N LYS A 520 8.38 -24.50 -13.27
CA LYS A 520 9.62 -24.56 -14.06
C LYS A 520 9.47 -25.65 -15.12
N LEU A 521 9.39 -25.29 -16.39
CA LEU A 521 9.07 -26.19 -17.51
C LEU A 521 10.18 -26.15 -18.57
N ALA A 522 10.63 -27.29 -19.05
CA ALA A 522 11.39 -27.42 -20.29
C ALA A 522 10.48 -27.23 -21.51
N VAL A 523 11.01 -26.61 -22.56
CA VAL A 523 10.32 -26.28 -23.81
C VAL A 523 10.81 -27.21 -24.91
N ALA A 524 9.91 -27.93 -25.56
CA ALA A 524 10.22 -28.81 -26.68
C ALA A 524 9.17 -28.66 -27.79
N ALA A 525 9.41 -27.79 -28.77
CA ALA A 525 8.62 -27.52 -29.99
C ALA A 525 7.08 -27.38 -29.84
N ASP A 526 6.38 -28.45 -29.47
CA ASP A 526 4.93 -28.53 -29.26
C ASP A 526 4.52 -28.97 -27.84
N ALA A 527 5.47 -29.11 -26.90
CA ALA A 527 5.23 -29.53 -25.53
C ALA A 527 6.01 -28.73 -24.49
N LEU A 528 5.44 -28.62 -23.29
CA LEU A 528 6.06 -28.10 -22.07
C LEU A 528 6.09 -29.23 -21.02
N ARG A 529 7.18 -29.37 -20.27
CA ARG A 529 7.28 -30.38 -19.19
C ARG A 529 8.09 -29.90 -18.01
N GLY A 530 7.60 -30.07 -16.79
CA GLY A 530 8.42 -29.81 -15.61
C GLY A 530 7.63 -29.88 -14.32
N GLU A 531 7.91 -29.00 -13.37
CA GLU A 531 7.39 -29.09 -12.01
C GLU A 531 6.82 -27.74 -11.54
N ALA A 532 5.74 -27.77 -10.76
CA ALA A 532 5.14 -26.65 -10.09
C ALA A 532 5.38 -26.73 -8.58
N GLU A 533 5.56 -25.59 -7.90
CA GLU A 533 5.82 -25.47 -6.46
C GLU A 533 5.01 -24.30 -5.85
N THR A 534 4.37 -24.51 -4.70
CA THR A 534 3.58 -23.46 -4.01
C THR A 534 4.46 -22.47 -3.23
N PHE A 535 4.00 -21.23 -3.08
CA PHE A 535 4.61 -20.23 -2.19
C PHE A 535 3.55 -19.46 -1.39
N TRP A 536 3.98 -18.89 -0.26
CA TRP A 536 3.13 -18.23 0.74
C TRP A 536 3.89 -17.09 1.43
N ASP A 537 3.20 -15.98 1.75
CA ASP A 537 3.76 -14.88 2.54
C ASP A 537 3.66 -15.12 4.06
N PHE A 538 3.16 -16.29 4.46
CA PHE A 538 3.07 -16.74 5.84
C PHE A 538 3.62 -18.17 5.98
N PRO A 539 4.11 -18.59 7.16
CA PRO A 539 4.83 -19.86 7.31
C PRO A 539 3.96 -21.07 6.99
N ARG A 540 4.16 -21.72 5.83
CA ARG A 540 3.47 -22.95 5.42
C ARG A 540 4.40 -23.88 4.63
N PRO A 541 4.17 -25.21 4.65
CA PRO A 541 4.93 -26.15 3.83
C PRO A 541 4.72 -25.92 2.33
N HIS A 542 5.82 -25.92 1.58
CA HIS A 542 5.80 -25.94 0.12
C HIS A 542 5.39 -27.33 -0.40
N GLN A 543 4.67 -27.37 -1.51
CA GLN A 543 4.24 -28.61 -2.18
C GLN A 543 4.58 -28.55 -3.66
N THR A 544 4.89 -29.69 -4.26
CA THR A 544 5.22 -29.77 -5.69
C THR A 544 4.32 -30.72 -6.49
N SER A 545 4.19 -30.48 -7.80
CA SER A 545 3.44 -31.34 -8.74
C SER A 545 4.05 -31.30 -10.15
N GLN A 546 3.97 -32.40 -10.89
CA GLN A 546 4.43 -32.45 -12.28
C GLN A 546 3.46 -31.72 -13.23
N VAL A 547 4.00 -30.98 -14.19
CA VAL A 547 3.26 -30.19 -15.17
C VAL A 547 3.57 -30.68 -16.58
N THR A 548 2.53 -30.87 -17.38
CA THR A 548 2.62 -31.06 -18.83
C THR A 548 1.85 -29.98 -19.55
N GLY A 549 2.36 -29.50 -20.68
CA GLY A 549 1.67 -28.56 -21.55
C GLY A 549 1.65 -29.07 -22.98
N LEU A 550 0.49 -29.15 -23.61
CA LEU A 550 0.35 -29.55 -25.02
C LEU A 550 -0.11 -28.37 -25.86
N ARG A 551 0.53 -28.15 -27.01
CA ARG A 551 0.16 -27.06 -27.92
C ARG A 551 -1.25 -27.28 -28.46
N VAL A 552 -2.06 -26.22 -28.43
CA VAL A 552 -3.41 -26.17 -28.97
C VAL A 552 -3.63 -24.92 -29.84
N PRO A 553 -4.61 -24.93 -30.76
CA PRO A 553 -5.02 -23.71 -31.45
C PRO A 553 -5.52 -22.66 -30.45
N CYS A 554 -5.08 -21.41 -30.61
CA CYS A 554 -5.66 -20.28 -29.88
C CYS A 554 -7.06 -20.02 -30.43
N LYS A 555 -8.09 -20.51 -29.76
CA LYS A 555 -9.49 -20.21 -30.11
C LYS A 555 -9.87 -18.78 -29.72
#